data_AF-A0A1U8L2W5-F1
#
_entry.id   AF-A0A1U8L2W5-F1
#
_cell.length_a   1.000
_cell.length_b   1.000
_cell.length_c   1.000
_cell.angle_alpha   90.00
_cell.angle_beta   90.00
_cell.angle_gamma   90.00
#
_symmetry.space_group_name_H-M   'P 1'
#
loop_
_entity.id
_entity.type
_entity.pdbx_description
1 polymer ?
#
loop_
_entity_poly.entity_id
_entity_poly.type
_entity_poly.pdbx_seq_one_letter_code
_entity_poly.pdbx_strand_id
1 'polypeptide(L)'
;MLETKGCQFKLGCEVQSVLPADNGTTMVCGDGFQETYNGCIMAVDAPTALKLLGNQATFEETRVLGAFQYATSDIFLHRDSTLMPQNKSAWSALNFLNSSKNNAFLTYWLNALQVCQKIKFANIV
;
A
#
# COMPACT_ATOMS: atom_id res chain seq x y z
N MET A 1 -1.61 -5.58 20.32
CA MET A 1 -0.81 -5.41 19.08
C MET A 1 -0.32 -6.79 18.67
N LEU A 2 -0.12 -7.13 17.39
CA LEU A 2 0.16 -8.52 16.97
C LEU A 2 1.40 -9.14 17.64
N GLU A 3 2.37 -8.32 18.07
CA GLU A 3 3.52 -8.71 18.88
C GLU A 3 3.12 -9.43 20.18
N THR A 4 2.05 -8.98 20.83
CA THR A 4 1.55 -9.59 22.08
C THR A 4 0.91 -10.97 21.84
N LYS A 5 0.74 -11.37 20.58
CA LYS A 5 0.29 -12.72 20.18
C LYS A 5 1.46 -13.62 19.75
N GLY A 6 2.70 -13.19 19.91
CA GLY A 6 3.89 -13.96 19.55
C GLY A 6 4.23 -13.94 18.06
N CYS A 7 3.63 -13.04 17.28
CA CYS A 7 4.02 -12.84 15.89
C CYS A 7 5.42 -12.23 15.83
N GLN A 8 6.32 -12.86 15.07
CA GLN A 8 7.65 -12.34 14.79
C GLN A 8 7.59 -11.42 13.57
N PHE A 9 8.28 -10.29 13.63
CA PHE A 9 8.34 -9.31 12.55
C PHE A 9 9.78 -9.15 12.08
N LYS A 10 9.98 -9.17 10.76
CA LYS A 10 11.27 -8.86 10.12
C LYS A 10 11.11 -7.61 9.27
N LEU A 11 11.33 -6.46 9.89
CA LEU A 11 11.28 -5.17 9.21
C LEU A 11 12.56 -4.97 8.40
N GLY A 12 12.47 -4.26 7.27
CA GLY A 12 13.61 -4.03 6.38
C GLY A 12 14.11 -5.26 5.61
N CYS A 13 13.45 -6.41 5.72
CA CYS A 13 13.71 -7.59 4.87
C CYS A 13 12.78 -7.51 3.65
N GLU A 14 13.25 -6.91 2.56
CA GLU A 14 12.55 -7.01 1.29
C GLU A 14 12.73 -8.44 0.74
N VAL A 15 11.62 -9.16 0.58
CA VAL A 15 11.61 -10.45 -0.10
C VAL A 15 11.75 -10.21 -1.60
N GLN A 16 12.67 -10.91 -2.24
CA GLN A 16 12.93 -10.80 -3.68
C GLN A 16 12.38 -11.98 -4.48
N SER A 17 12.33 -13.17 -3.88
CA SER A 17 11.73 -14.33 -4.53
C SER A 17 11.14 -15.32 -3.53
N VAL A 18 10.19 -16.10 -4.04
CA VAL A 18 9.51 -17.19 -3.34
C VAL A 18 9.62 -18.43 -4.23
N LEU A 19 10.32 -19.44 -3.73
CA LEU A 19 10.68 -20.63 -4.50
C LEU A 19 10.06 -21.89 -3.89
N PRO A 20 9.60 -22.85 -4.71
CA PRO A 20 9.20 -24.15 -4.20
C PRO A 20 10.42 -24.87 -3.59
N ALA A 21 10.17 -25.64 -2.53
CA ALA A 21 11.16 -26.49 -1.87
C ALA A 21 10.53 -27.85 -1.53
N ASP A 22 11.35 -28.88 -1.34
CA ASP A 22 10.87 -30.25 -1.09
C ASP A 22 9.88 -30.34 0.09
N ASN A 23 10.06 -29.50 1.12
CA ASN A 23 9.21 -29.44 2.32
C ASN A 23 8.48 -28.11 2.51
N GLY A 24 8.17 -27.40 1.43
CA GLY A 24 7.34 -26.19 1.46
C GLY A 24 7.85 -25.11 0.52
N THR A 25 8.24 -23.97 1.08
CA THR A 25 8.57 -22.77 0.31
C THR A 25 9.78 -22.08 0.90
N THR A 26 10.76 -21.74 0.06
CA THR A 26 11.92 -20.95 0.43
C THR A 26 11.70 -19.51 0.03
N MET A 27 11.78 -18.60 0.99
CA MET A 27 11.84 -17.16 0.74
C MET A 27 13.28 -16.70 0.65
N VAL A 28 13.57 -15.81 -0.30
CA VAL A 28 14.88 -15.18 -0.48
C VAL A 28 14.73 -13.68 -0.23
N CYS A 29 15.43 -13.13 0.75
CA CYS A 29 15.51 -11.68 1.01
C CYS A 29 16.64 -11.04 0.17
N GLY A 30 16.59 -9.73 0.01
CA GLY A 30 17.50 -8.99 -0.88
C GLY A 30 18.97 -8.93 -0.46
N ASP A 31 19.30 -9.31 0.76
CA ASP A 31 20.66 -9.54 1.25
C ASP A 31 21.19 -10.95 0.91
N GLY A 32 20.39 -11.77 0.20
CA GLY A 32 20.69 -13.16 -0.12
C GLY A 32 20.34 -14.14 0.99
N PHE A 33 19.80 -13.66 2.13
CA PHE A 33 19.35 -14.51 3.21
C PHE A 33 18.16 -15.36 2.76
N GLN A 34 18.16 -16.64 3.14
CA GLN A 34 17.12 -17.60 2.74
C GLN A 34 16.54 -18.30 3.96
N GLU A 35 15.23 -18.47 3.94
CA GLU A 35 14.51 -19.24 4.95
C GLU A 35 13.43 -20.10 4.31
N THR A 36 13.33 -21.34 4.77
CA THR A 36 12.32 -22.28 4.33
C THR A 36 11.22 -22.41 5.37
N TYR A 37 9.99 -22.35 4.90
CA TYR A 37 8.76 -22.51 5.68
C TYR A 37 7.92 -23.62 5.08
N ASN A 38 7.02 -24.22 5.86
CA ASN A 38 6.12 -25.26 5.35
C ASN A 38 5.05 -24.73 4.38
N GLY A 39 4.82 -23.41 4.38
CA GLY A 39 3.94 -22.73 3.45
C GLY A 39 4.13 -21.22 3.52
N CYS A 40 3.61 -20.53 2.51
CA CYS A 40 3.71 -19.09 2.37
C CYS A 40 2.32 -18.50 2.11
N ILE A 41 1.97 -17.41 2.80
CA ILE A 41 0.81 -16.58 2.50
C ILE A 41 1.34 -15.25 1.97
N MET A 42 1.05 -14.94 0.72
CA MET A 42 1.47 -13.69 0.08
C MET A 42 0.40 -12.62 0.29
N ALA A 43 0.70 -11.64 1.15
CA ALA A 43 -0.17 -10.50 1.42
C ALA A 43 0.34 -9.22 0.71
N VAL A 44 0.56 -9.33 -0.61
CA VAL A 44 1.04 -8.26 -1.49
C VAL A 44 0.08 -8.08 -2.67
N ASP A 45 0.24 -7.01 -3.44
CA ASP A 45 -0.50 -6.84 -4.69
C ASP A 45 -0.13 -7.92 -5.73
N ALA A 46 -1.02 -8.16 -6.69
CA ALA A 46 -0.89 -9.26 -7.64
C ALA A 46 0.36 -9.15 -8.56
N PRO A 47 0.71 -7.97 -9.11
CA PRO A 47 1.96 -7.78 -9.84
C PRO A 47 3.20 -8.09 -9.00
N THR A 48 3.23 -7.64 -7.74
CA THR A 48 4.32 -7.96 -6.81
C THR A 48 4.37 -9.46 -6.55
N ALA A 49 3.23 -10.13 -6.34
CA ALA A 49 3.20 -11.58 -6.15
C ALA A 49 3.78 -12.34 -7.34
N LEU A 50 3.40 -11.96 -8.58
CA LEU A 50 3.99 -12.55 -9.79
C LEU A 50 5.48 -12.33 -9.91
N LYS A 51 5.95 -11.12 -9.57
CA LYS A 51 7.39 -10.81 -9.56
C LYS A 51 8.15 -11.72 -8.59
N LEU A 52 7.60 -11.95 -7.40
CA LEU A 52 8.20 -12.82 -6.38
C LEU A 52 8.22 -14.29 -6.79
N LEU A 53 7.16 -14.79 -7.42
CA LEU A 53 7.10 -16.16 -7.96
C LEU A 53 8.02 -16.34 -9.16
N GLY A 54 8.21 -15.29 -9.98
CA GLY A 54 9.07 -15.30 -11.15
C GLY A 54 8.74 -16.44 -12.11
N ASN A 55 9.77 -17.15 -12.59
CA ASN A 55 9.61 -18.26 -13.54
C ASN A 55 8.94 -19.51 -12.93
N GLN A 56 8.72 -19.55 -11.62
CA GLN A 56 8.05 -20.65 -10.94
C GLN A 56 6.53 -20.48 -10.93
N ALA A 57 6.02 -19.31 -11.31
CA ALA A 57 4.58 -19.08 -11.38
C ALA A 57 3.94 -20.02 -12.40
N THR A 58 2.92 -20.75 -11.97
CA THR A 58 2.13 -21.61 -12.83
C THR A 58 1.31 -20.80 -13.83
N PHE A 59 0.79 -21.49 -14.85
CA PHE A 59 -0.12 -20.88 -15.81
C PHE A 59 -1.35 -20.25 -15.14
N GLU A 60 -1.96 -20.97 -14.19
CA GLU A 60 -3.15 -20.48 -13.49
C GLU A 60 -2.85 -19.28 -12.59
N GLU A 61 -1.72 -19.29 -11.87
CA GLU A 61 -1.28 -18.13 -11.07
C GLU A 61 -1.03 -16.91 -11.96
N THR A 62 -0.34 -17.09 -13.10
CA THR A 62 -0.11 -16.01 -14.07
C THR A 62 -1.42 -15.47 -14.64
N ARG A 63 -2.36 -16.36 -14.99
CA ARG A 63 -3.67 -15.98 -15.55
C ARG A 63 -4.51 -15.18 -14.54
N VAL A 64 -4.55 -15.61 -13.28
CA VAL A 64 -5.37 -14.96 -12.24
C VAL A 64 -4.73 -13.66 -11.78
N LEU A 65 -3.44 -13.69 -11.42
CA LEU A 65 -2.74 -12.51 -10.89
C LEU A 65 -2.48 -11.46 -11.99
N GLY A 66 -2.32 -11.88 -13.24
CA GLY A 66 -2.14 -10.97 -14.38
C GLY A 66 -3.40 -10.24 -14.82
N ALA A 67 -4.57 -10.61 -14.32
CA ALA A 67 -5.84 -9.99 -14.69
C ALA A 67 -6.12 -8.66 -13.95
N PHE A 68 -5.33 -8.33 -12.93
CA PHE A 68 -5.53 -7.13 -12.12
C PHE A 68 -5.11 -5.87 -12.87
N GLN A 69 -5.98 -4.85 -12.83
CA GLN A 69 -5.70 -3.52 -13.36
C GLN A 69 -5.56 -2.53 -12.20
N TYR A 70 -4.55 -1.67 -12.29
CA TYR A 70 -4.25 -0.67 -11.27
C TYR A 70 -4.31 0.73 -11.88
N ALA A 71 -4.77 1.68 -11.08
CA ALA A 71 -4.67 3.11 -11.39
C ALA A 71 -3.59 3.72 -10.49
N THR A 72 -2.74 4.57 -11.06
CA THR A 72 -1.78 5.35 -10.28
C THR A 72 -2.47 6.58 -9.70
N SER A 73 -2.06 6.98 -8.50
CA SER A 73 -2.52 8.20 -7.86
C SER A 73 -1.37 8.79 -7.06
N ASP A 74 -1.07 10.07 -7.29
CA ASP A 74 -0.06 10.77 -6.52
C ASP A 74 -0.70 11.33 -5.24
N ILE A 75 -0.06 11.05 -4.11
CA ILE A 75 -0.54 11.47 -2.79
C ILE A 75 0.49 12.41 -2.17
N PHE A 76 0.05 13.59 -1.79
CA PHE A 76 0.87 14.62 -1.15
C PHE A 76 0.31 14.94 0.22
N LEU A 77 1.18 14.94 1.23
CA LEU A 77 0.84 15.50 2.54
C LEU A 77 1.19 16.99 2.51
N HIS A 78 0.22 17.87 2.73
CA HIS A 78 0.47 19.31 2.68
C HIS A 78 -0.17 20.07 3.84
N ARG A 79 0.16 21.37 3.91
CA ARG A 79 -0.50 22.34 4.77
C ARG A 79 -1.03 23.56 4.03
N ASP A 80 -0.91 23.51 2.71
CA ASP A 80 -1.28 24.61 1.83
C ASP A 80 -2.81 24.70 1.71
N SER A 81 -3.39 25.73 2.32
CA SER A 81 -4.83 25.99 2.24
C SER A 81 -5.30 26.46 0.87
N THR A 82 -4.40 26.84 -0.04
CA THR A 82 -4.77 27.23 -1.41
C THR A 82 -5.24 26.05 -2.25
N LEU A 83 -4.93 24.82 -1.82
CA LEU A 83 -5.42 23.57 -2.41
C LEU A 83 -6.80 23.14 -1.90
N MET A 84 -7.44 23.94 -1.04
CA MET A 84 -8.83 23.75 -0.62
C MET A 84 -9.79 24.55 -1.53
N PRO A 85 -11.11 24.26 -1.52
CA PRO A 85 -12.08 25.09 -2.24
C PRO A 85 -11.94 26.58 -1.89
N GLN A 86 -11.99 27.46 -2.90
CA GLN A 86 -11.87 28.90 -2.68
C GLN A 86 -12.98 29.43 -1.74
N ASN A 87 -14.20 28.88 -1.87
CA ASN A 87 -15.27 29.16 -0.94
C ASN A 87 -15.09 28.35 0.35
N LYS A 88 -14.72 29.03 1.44
CA LYS A 88 -14.53 28.42 2.77
C LYS A 88 -15.78 27.72 3.32
N SER A 89 -16.98 28.13 2.92
CA SER A 89 -18.21 27.47 3.37
C SER A 89 -18.39 26.08 2.74
N ALA A 90 -17.67 25.78 1.65
CA ALA A 90 -17.69 24.49 0.99
C ALA A 90 -16.63 23.51 1.53
N TRP A 91 -15.81 23.94 2.50
CA TRP A 91 -14.78 23.10 3.09
C TRP A 91 -15.40 21.91 3.81
N SER A 92 -14.99 20.72 3.39
CA SER A 92 -15.44 19.46 3.95
C SER A 92 -14.24 18.59 4.32
N ALA A 93 -14.50 17.50 5.04
CA ALA A 93 -13.52 16.46 5.31
C ALA A 93 -12.91 15.87 4.02
N LEU A 94 -13.68 15.87 2.93
CA LEU A 94 -13.30 15.38 1.62
C LEU A 94 -13.72 16.42 0.57
N ASN A 95 -12.77 16.92 -0.22
CA ASN A 95 -13.04 17.95 -1.23
C ASN A 95 -12.59 17.45 -2.60
N PHE A 96 -13.54 17.36 -3.53
CA PHE A 96 -13.26 17.03 -4.92
C PHE A 96 -13.07 18.31 -5.72
N LEU A 97 -11.90 18.45 -6.33
CA LEU A 97 -11.56 19.56 -7.21
C LEU A 97 -11.38 18.99 -8.62
N ASN A 98 -12.34 19.27 -9.49
CA ASN A 98 -12.29 18.79 -10.86
C ASN A 98 -11.56 19.83 -11.73
N SER A 99 -10.50 19.40 -12.42
CA SER A 99 -9.83 20.25 -13.42
C SER A 99 -10.43 19.98 -14.80
N SER A 100 -10.52 21.03 -15.62
CA SER A 100 -11.10 20.99 -16.97
C SER A 100 -10.39 20.04 -17.96
N LYS A 101 -9.28 19.41 -17.54
CA LYS A 101 -8.49 18.44 -18.31
C LYS A 101 -8.47 17.04 -17.67
N ASN A 102 -9.62 16.51 -17.28
CA ASN A 102 -9.79 15.11 -16.87
C ASN A 102 -8.98 14.64 -15.64
N ASN A 103 -8.40 15.56 -14.87
CA ASN A 103 -7.68 15.26 -13.64
C ASN A 103 -8.55 15.67 -12.45
N ALA A 104 -8.97 14.68 -11.67
CA ALA A 104 -9.66 14.89 -10.41
C ALA A 104 -8.63 14.96 -9.28
N PHE A 105 -8.68 16.03 -8.49
CA PHE A 105 -7.92 16.15 -7.26
C PHE A 105 -8.84 15.89 -6.08
N LEU A 106 -8.34 15.11 -5.13
CA LEU A 106 -9.04 14.79 -3.91
C LEU A 106 -8.22 15.27 -2.72
N THR A 107 -8.80 16.19 -1.96
CA THR A 107 -8.15 16.79 -0.80
C THR A 107 -8.84 16.31 0.47
N TYR A 108 -8.08 15.64 1.34
CA TYR A 108 -8.56 15.08 2.60
C TYR A 108 -8.26 16.02 3.76
N TRP A 109 -9.24 16.81 4.21
CA TRP A 109 -9.01 17.68 5.35
C TRP A 109 -8.97 16.90 6.66
N LEU A 110 -7.77 16.44 7.03
CA LEU A 110 -7.55 15.54 8.16
C LEU A 110 -8.01 16.15 9.49
N ASN A 111 -7.95 17.47 9.67
CA ASN A 111 -8.44 18.13 10.89
C ASN A 111 -9.95 17.92 11.10
N ALA A 112 -10.73 17.75 10.03
CA ALA A 112 -12.15 17.46 10.11
C ALA A 112 -12.43 15.95 10.24
N LEU A 113 -11.55 15.08 9.72
CA LEU A 113 -11.68 13.62 9.78
C LEU A 113 -11.20 13.04 11.12
N GLN A 114 -10.12 13.56 11.67
CA GLN A 114 -9.57 13.11 12.95
C GLN A 114 -10.19 13.89 14.09
N VAL A 115 -11.22 13.32 14.71
CA VAL A 115 -11.70 13.72 16.04
C VAL A 115 -10.71 13.22 17.11
N CYS A 116 -9.42 13.53 16.98
CA CYS A 116 -8.38 13.13 17.92
C CYS A 116 -8.10 14.26 18.91
N GLN A 117 -8.55 14.06 20.15
CA GLN A 117 -8.77 15.06 21.20
C GLN A 117 -7.53 15.81 21.74
N LYS A 118 -6.31 15.65 21.20
CA LYS A 118 -5.11 16.29 21.80
C LYS A 118 -4.03 16.79 20.86
N ILE A 119 -4.17 16.70 19.54
CA ILE A 119 -3.18 17.27 18.61
C ILE A 119 -3.91 17.99 17.49
N LYS A 120 -4.09 19.31 17.63
CA LYS A 120 -4.31 20.18 16.49
C LYS A 120 -3.00 20.20 15.70
N PHE A 121 -2.84 19.29 14.74
CA PHE A 121 -1.82 19.51 13.73
C PHE A 121 -2.23 20.80 13.01
N ALA A 122 -1.43 21.85 13.17
CA ALA A 122 -1.68 23.11 12.48
C ALA A 122 -1.78 22.80 10.98
N ASN A 123 -3.01 22.85 10.47
CA ASN A 123 -3.41 22.75 9.06
C ASN A 123 -2.76 21.61 8.28
N ILE A 124 -2.87 20.35 8.69
CA ILE A 124 -2.58 19.25 7.74
C ILE A 124 -3.85 19.01 6.91
N VAL A 125 -3.68 19.13 5.60
CA VAL A 125 -4.68 18.94 4.55
C VAL A 125 -4.16 17.84 3.61
#